data_AF-A0A2N2G605-F1
#
_entry.id   AF-A0A2N2G605-F1
#
_cell.length_a   1.000
_cell.length_b   1.000
_cell.length_c   1.000
_cell.angle_alpha   90.00
_cell.angle_beta   90.00
_cell.angle_gamma   90.00
#
_symmetry.space_group_name_H-M   'P 1'
#
loop_
_entity.id
_entity.type
_entity.pdbx_description
1 polymer ?
#
loop_
_entity_poly.entity_id
_entity_poly.type
_entity_poly.pdbx_seq_one_letter_code
_entity_poly.pdbx_strand_id
1 'polypeptide(L)'
;MKKNMVGNEKGFTLIELIVVIVLLGILAAVAIPKYQDLTADAHKASSEGLLGAARGAAVMTFAKRLPTGSQTPTIIDAAALVAQMDTSGYTISTSGNAFTTTIGGQLYTYTVSPVEQATSPAGVVKSP
;
A
#
# COMPACT_ATOMS: atom_id res chain seq x y z
N MET A 1 -48.06 49.78 -17.72
CA MET A 1 -47.55 49.52 -16.35
C MET A 1 -47.07 48.07 -16.30
N LYS A 2 -45.78 47.81 -16.02
CA LYS A 2 -45.18 46.47 -16.01
C LYS A 2 -45.20 45.95 -14.57
N LYS A 3 -45.95 44.89 -14.30
CA LYS A 3 -46.02 44.22 -12.99
C LYS A 3 -44.81 43.30 -12.87
N ASN A 4 -43.84 43.66 -12.03
CA ASN A 4 -42.71 42.80 -11.72
C ASN A 4 -43.20 41.66 -10.82
N MET A 5 -43.25 40.45 -11.36
CA MET A 5 -43.50 39.23 -10.59
C MET A 5 -42.26 38.91 -9.77
N VAL A 6 -42.29 39.19 -8.47
CA VAL A 6 -41.33 38.65 -7.51
C VAL A 6 -41.60 37.15 -7.40
N GLY A 7 -40.64 36.34 -7.84
CA GLY A 7 -40.66 34.89 -7.67
C GLY A 7 -40.67 34.55 -6.19
N ASN A 8 -41.50 33.59 -5.80
CA ASN A 8 -41.67 33.16 -4.41
C ASN A 8 -40.47 32.30 -3.99
N GLU A 9 -39.35 32.92 -3.68
CA GLU A 9 -38.14 32.23 -3.21
C GLU A 9 -38.42 31.63 -1.82
N LYS A 10 -38.68 30.32 -1.78
CA LYS A 10 -38.83 29.57 -0.53
C LYS A 10 -37.44 29.43 0.11
N GLY A 11 -37.19 30.15 1.20
CA GLY A 11 -36.00 29.97 2.02
C GLY A 11 -35.95 28.59 2.67
N PHE A 12 -34.75 28.07 2.89
CA PHE A 12 -34.48 26.82 3.60
C PHE A 12 -34.90 26.94 5.07
N THR A 13 -35.58 25.94 5.62
CA THR A 13 -36.01 25.98 7.03
C THR A 13 -34.88 25.57 7.97
N LEU A 14 -34.86 26.15 9.18
CA LEU A 14 -33.92 25.73 10.22
C LEU A 14 -34.09 24.25 10.61
N ILE A 15 -35.32 23.74 10.54
CA ILE A 15 -35.61 22.34 10.85
C ILE A 15 -35.02 21.40 9.79
N GLU A 16 -35.07 21.76 8.50
CA GLU A 16 -34.42 20.99 7.44
C GLU A 16 -32.92 20.89 7.66
N LEU A 17 -32.26 21.97 8.08
CA LEU A 17 -30.83 21.94 8.38
C LEU A 17 -30.51 21.02 9.55
N ILE A 18 -31.32 21.09 10.63
CA ILE A 18 -31.14 20.27 11.83
C ILE A 18 -31.33 18.79 11.52
N VAL A 19 -32.35 18.42 10.76
CA VAL A 19 -32.58 17.02 10.39
C VAL A 19 -31.42 16.48 9.54
N VAL A 20 -30.89 17.27 8.61
CA VAL A 20 -29.76 16.86 7.76
C VAL A 20 -28.50 16.61 8.60
N ILE A 21 -28.14 17.50 9.53
CA ILE A 21 -26.94 17.28 10.36
C ILE A 21 -27.10 16.08 11.30
N VAL A 22 -28.31 15.80 11.79
CA VAL A 22 -28.59 14.62 12.62
C VAL A 22 -28.42 13.34 11.80
N LEU A 23 -28.96 13.30 10.58
CA LEU A 23 -28.80 12.16 9.68
C LEU A 23 -27.32 11.95 9.29
N LEU A 24 -26.60 13.01 8.93
CA LEU A 24 -25.17 12.94 8.65
C LEU A 24 -24.36 12.50 9.87
N GLY A 25 -24.75 12.91 11.08
CA GLY A 25 -24.12 12.47 12.32
C GLY A 25 -24.25 10.96 12.55
N ILE A 26 -25.44 10.39 12.34
CA ILE A 26 -25.68 8.94 12.47
C ILE A 26 -24.87 8.17 11.40
N LEU A 27 -24.91 8.63 10.15
CA LEU A 27 -24.14 8.01 9.07
C LEU A 27 -22.64 8.06 9.34
N ALA A 28 -22.11 9.20 9.81
CA ALA A 28 -20.70 9.36 10.14
C ALA A 28 -20.27 8.45 11.30
N ALA A 29 -21.10 8.31 12.34
CA ALA A 29 -20.81 7.45 13.49
C ALA A 29 -20.58 5.98 13.10
N VAL A 30 -21.28 5.49 12.07
CA VAL A 30 -21.13 4.11 11.57
C VAL A 30 -20.09 4.02 10.45
N ALA A 31 -20.02 5.02 9.56
CA ALA A 31 -19.16 4.99 8.39
C ALA A 31 -17.67 5.16 8.73
N ILE A 32 -17.33 6.03 9.69
CA ILE A 32 -15.94 6.32 10.05
C ILE A 32 -15.20 5.06 10.58
N PRO A 33 -15.69 4.32 11.59
CA PRO A 33 -14.98 3.14 12.08
C PRO A 33 -14.82 2.08 10.98
N LYS A 34 -15.89 1.84 10.21
CA LYS A 34 -15.85 0.89 9.09
C LYS A 34 -14.84 1.29 8.02
N TYR A 35 -14.73 2.58 7.70
CA TYR A 35 -13.74 3.08 6.75
C TYR A 35 -12.31 2.89 7.26
N GLN A 36 -12.07 3.13 8.56
CA GLN A 36 -10.76 2.90 9.17
C GLN A 36 -10.36 1.42 9.09
N ASP A 37 -11.27 0.51 9.41
CA ASP A 37 -11.00 -0.93 9.30
C ASP A 37 -10.68 -1.34 7.85
N LEU A 38 -11.49 -0.90 6.88
CA LEU A 38 -11.28 -1.19 5.46
C LEU A 38 -9.94 -0.65 4.94
N THR A 39 -9.56 0.56 5.35
CA THR A 39 -8.27 1.15 4.94
C THR A 39 -7.09 0.43 5.60
N ALA A 40 -7.21 0.01 6.86
CA ALA A 40 -6.19 -0.78 7.54
C ALA A 40 -5.97 -2.14 6.86
N ASP A 41 -7.07 -2.83 6.51
CA ASP A 41 -7.01 -4.10 5.77
C ASP A 41 -6.42 -3.92 4.37
N ALA A 42 -6.78 -2.84 3.68
CA ALA A 42 -6.20 -2.50 2.37
C ALA A 42 -4.69 -2.26 2.47
N HIS A 43 -4.23 -1.49 3.47
CA HIS A 43 -2.79 -1.25 3.67
C HIS A 43 -2.04 -2.55 4.00
N LYS A 44 -2.62 -3.41 4.83
CA LYS A 44 -2.06 -4.73 5.14
C LYS A 44 -1.96 -5.58 3.88
N ALA A 45 -3.03 -5.67 3.08
CA ALA A 45 -3.04 -6.41 1.83
C ALA A 45 -1.99 -5.90 0.84
N SER A 46 -1.84 -4.58 0.68
CA SER A 46 -0.80 -3.97 -0.16
C SER A 46 0.61 -4.36 0.30
N SER A 47 0.86 -4.35 1.62
CA SER A 47 2.15 -4.76 2.17
C SER A 47 2.46 -6.24 1.94
N GLU A 48 1.46 -7.13 2.03
CA GLU A 48 1.60 -8.54 1.70
C GLU A 48 1.81 -8.76 0.20
N GLY A 49 1.14 -7.96 -0.65
CA GLY A 49 1.37 -7.95 -2.09
C GLY A 49 2.81 -7.61 -2.44
N LEU A 50 3.38 -6.60 -1.78
CA LEU A 50 4.78 -6.21 -1.97
C LEU A 50 5.75 -7.30 -1.49
N LEU A 51 5.45 -7.97 -0.38
CA LEU A 51 6.22 -9.14 0.08
C LEU A 51 6.20 -10.27 -0.96
N GLY A 52 5.03 -10.54 -1.55
CA GLY A 52 4.87 -11.52 -2.63
C GLY A 52 5.70 -11.15 -3.86
N ALA A 53 5.65 -9.90 -4.29
CA ALA A 53 6.47 -9.39 -5.40
C ALA A 53 7.97 -9.53 -5.12
N ALA A 54 8.42 -9.21 -3.90
CA ALA A 54 9.81 -9.37 -3.49
C ALA A 54 10.27 -10.82 -3.48
N ARG A 55 9.42 -11.76 -3.03
CA ARG A 55 9.73 -13.20 -3.11
C ARG A 55 9.78 -13.69 -4.56
N GLY A 56 8.87 -13.24 -5.42
CA GLY A 56 8.91 -13.53 -6.86
C GLY A 56 10.19 -13.03 -7.51
N ALA A 57 10.58 -11.78 -7.21
CA ALA A 57 11.84 -11.19 -7.64
C ALA A 57 13.07 -12.01 -7.18
N ALA A 58 13.03 -12.60 -5.98
CA ALA A 58 14.12 -13.43 -5.47
C ALA A 58 14.24 -14.72 -6.30
N VAL A 59 13.11 -15.38 -6.59
CA VAL A 59 13.07 -16.56 -7.46
C VAL A 59 13.54 -16.24 -8.88
N MET A 60 13.16 -15.08 -9.43
CA MET A 60 13.61 -14.65 -10.76
C MET A 60 15.12 -14.39 -10.79
N THR A 61 15.65 -13.77 -9.74
CA THR A 61 17.10 -13.52 -9.59
C THR A 61 17.85 -14.84 -9.49
N PHE A 62 17.36 -15.79 -8.70
CA PHE A 62 17.88 -17.15 -8.64
C PHE A 62 17.88 -17.82 -10.03
N ALA A 63 16.74 -17.80 -10.72
CA ALA A 63 16.56 -18.47 -12.01
C ALA A 63 17.50 -17.92 -13.09
N LYS A 64 17.81 -16.61 -13.08
CA LYS A 64 18.77 -15.98 -13.99
C LYS A 64 20.20 -16.46 -13.78
N ARG A 65 20.52 -17.03 -12.61
CA ARG A 65 21.87 -17.50 -12.26
C ARG A 65 22.12 -18.97 -12.60
N LEU A 66 21.07 -19.77 -12.70
CA LEU A 66 21.19 -21.20 -13.06
C LEU A 66 21.92 -21.44 -14.39
N PRO A 67 21.70 -20.65 -15.48
CA PRO A 67 22.37 -20.88 -16.76
C PRO A 67 23.86 -20.52 -16.76
N THR A 68 24.34 -19.69 -15.83
CA THR A 68 25.74 -19.24 -15.79
C THR A 68 26.65 -20.20 -15.02
N GLY A 69 26.11 -21.31 -14.48
CA GLY A 69 26.87 -22.29 -13.70
C GLY A 69 27.40 -21.73 -12.37
N SER A 70 27.00 -20.51 -11.99
CA SER A 70 27.48 -19.83 -10.79
C SER A 70 26.77 -20.38 -9.56
N GLN A 71 27.35 -21.44 -9.00
CA GLN A 71 26.90 -22.12 -7.77
C GLN A 71 27.48 -21.47 -6.50
N THR A 72 28.12 -20.30 -6.61
CA THR A 72 28.65 -19.59 -5.46
C THR A 72 27.53 -18.85 -4.75
N PRO A 73 27.39 -18.94 -3.43
CA PRO A 73 26.46 -18.09 -2.70
C PRO A 73 26.74 -16.62 -3.03
N THR A 74 25.72 -15.87 -3.45
CA THR A 74 25.86 -14.46 -3.86
C THR A 74 25.08 -13.59 -2.90
N ILE A 75 25.69 -12.48 -2.52
CA ILE A 75 25.02 -11.45 -1.75
C ILE A 75 23.99 -10.80 -2.66
N ILE A 76 22.71 -10.91 -2.31
CA ILE A 76 21.67 -10.09 -2.91
C ILE A 76 21.49 -8.87 -2.01
N ASP A 77 21.88 -7.71 -2.53
CA ASP A 77 21.46 -6.42 -1.96
C ASP A 77 19.98 -6.19 -2.29
N ALA A 78 19.24 -5.58 -1.38
CA ALA A 78 17.85 -5.22 -1.57
C ALA A 78 17.63 -4.35 -2.83
N ALA A 79 18.60 -3.53 -3.23
CA ALA A 79 18.54 -2.76 -4.47
C ALA A 79 18.45 -3.65 -5.72
N ALA A 80 19.20 -4.76 -5.75
CA ALA A 80 19.16 -5.71 -6.87
C ALA A 80 17.81 -6.44 -6.95
N LEU A 81 17.21 -6.73 -5.79
CA LEU A 81 15.90 -7.35 -5.71
C LEU A 81 14.78 -6.40 -6.13
N VAL A 82 14.79 -5.16 -5.62
CA VAL A 82 13.81 -4.11 -5.95
C VAL A 82 13.83 -3.79 -7.44
N ALA A 83 14.98 -3.87 -8.11
CA ALA A 83 15.08 -3.71 -9.56
C ALA A 83 14.36 -4.80 -10.38
N GLN A 84 13.96 -5.92 -9.76
CA GLN A 84 13.17 -6.97 -10.40
C GLN A 84 11.69 -6.94 -10.01
N MET A 85 11.28 -6.02 -9.13
CA MET A 85 9.90 -5.84 -8.69
C MET A 85 9.21 -4.75 -9.51
N ASP A 86 7.89 -4.85 -9.68
CA ASP A 86 7.10 -3.69 -10.04
C ASP A 86 6.90 -2.81 -8.80
N THR A 87 7.52 -1.63 -8.80
CA THR A 87 7.45 -0.66 -7.70
C THR A 87 6.46 0.46 -7.96
N SER A 88 5.64 0.36 -9.01
CA SER A 88 4.67 1.39 -9.37
C SER A 88 3.74 1.69 -8.18
N GLY A 89 3.63 2.97 -7.83
CA GLY A 89 2.81 3.43 -6.70
C GLY A 89 3.47 3.34 -5.32
N TYR A 90 4.71 2.83 -5.20
CA TYR A 90 5.46 2.77 -3.95
C TYR A 90 6.74 3.60 -3.99
N THR A 91 6.98 4.40 -2.96
CA THR A 91 8.31 4.98 -2.72
C THR A 91 9.12 3.95 -1.95
N ILE A 92 10.13 3.36 -2.61
CA ILE A 92 11.02 2.36 -2.01
C ILE A 92 12.36 3.01 -1.67
N SER A 93 12.85 2.77 -0.46
CA SER A 93 14.24 3.05 -0.08
C SER A 93 14.97 1.75 0.18
N THR A 94 16.24 1.66 -0.20
CA THR A 94 17.05 0.44 -0.03
C THR A 94 18.29 0.75 0.79
N SER A 95 18.64 -0.15 1.71
CA SER A 95 19.85 -0.06 2.53
C SER A 95 20.36 -1.46 2.83
N GLY A 96 21.51 -1.82 2.24
CA GLY A 96 22.10 -3.14 2.39
C GLY A 96 21.12 -4.26 2.01
N ASN A 97 20.82 -5.15 2.94
CA ASN A 97 19.89 -6.26 2.69
C ASN A 97 18.43 -5.92 2.99
N ALA A 98 18.07 -4.65 3.21
CA ALA A 98 16.70 -4.24 3.51
C ALA A 98 16.17 -3.22 2.49
N PHE A 99 14.88 -3.30 2.21
CA PHE A 99 14.14 -2.21 1.58
C PHE A 99 12.94 -1.82 2.43
N THR A 100 12.57 -0.54 2.35
CA THR A 100 11.48 0.03 3.15
C THR A 100 10.50 0.77 2.27
N THR A 101 9.23 0.76 2.65
CA THR A 101 8.20 1.61 2.03
C THR A 101 7.17 2.07 3.06
N THR A 102 6.53 3.20 2.80
CA THR A 102 5.47 3.73 3.67
C THR A 102 4.12 3.47 3.03
N ILE A 103 3.24 2.73 3.71
CA ILE A 103 1.88 2.42 3.28
C ILE A 103 0.93 2.85 4.39
N GLY A 104 -0.01 3.74 4.07
CA GLY A 104 -0.99 4.21 5.07
C GLY A 104 -0.39 4.97 6.24
N GLY A 105 0.75 5.64 6.04
CA GLY A 105 1.50 6.33 7.10
C GLY A 105 2.42 5.44 7.94
N GLN A 106 2.35 4.11 7.76
CA GLN A 106 3.20 3.16 8.47
C GLN A 106 4.38 2.73 7.62
N LEU A 107 5.58 2.73 8.22
CA LEU A 107 6.80 2.24 7.58
C LEU A 107 6.83 0.71 7.65
N TYR A 108 7.02 0.04 6.51
CA TYR A 108 7.23 -1.39 6.44
C TYR A 108 8.67 -1.67 6.01
N THR A 109 9.35 -2.57 6.73
CA THR A 109 10.71 -3.00 6.41
C THR A 109 10.71 -4.43 5.90
N TYR A 110 11.36 -4.67 4.78
CA TYR A 110 11.51 -5.99 4.18
C TYR A 110 12.99 -6.34 4.16
N THR A 111 13.37 -7.41 4.84
CA THR A 111 14.74 -7.89 4.89
C THR A 111 14.89 -9.09 3.96
N VAL A 112 15.91 -9.00 3.11
CA VAL A 112 16.37 -10.05 2.22
C VAL A 112 17.43 -10.85 2.95
N SER A 113 17.37 -12.17 2.85
CA SER A 113 18.42 -13.05 3.34
C SER A 113 19.73 -12.66 2.65
N PRO A 114 20.77 -12.29 3.40
CA PRO A 114 21.97 -11.65 2.84
C PRO A 114 22.78 -12.58 1.94
N VAL A 115 22.45 -13.86 1.88
CA VAL A 115 23.07 -14.85 1.02
C VAL A 115 21.99 -15.65 0.33
N GLU A 116 21.93 -15.57 -0.99
CA GLU A 116 21.20 -16.53 -1.81
C GLU A 116 22.04 -17.82 -1.88
N GLN A 117 21.48 -18.93 -1.39
CA GLN A 117 22.15 -20.22 -1.34
C GLN A 117 22.31 -20.79 -2.76
N ALA A 118 23.33 -21.61 -3.00
CA ALA A 118 23.60 -22.23 -4.31
C ALA A 118 22.40 -23.00 -4.89
N THR A 119 21.52 -23.51 -4.02
CA THR A 119 20.39 -24.37 -4.38
C THR A 119 19.03 -23.81 -3.95
N SER A 120 18.95 -22.59 -3.41
CA SER A 120 17.69 -21.99 -2.95
C SER A 120 17.68 -20.47 -3.09
N PRO A 121 16.56 -19.86 -3.54
CA PRO A 121 16.39 -18.41 -3.58
C PRO A 121 16.58 -17.75 -2.21
N ALA A 122 16.92 -16.45 -2.21
CA ALA A 122 16.98 -15.65 -0.99
C ALA A 122 15.58 -15.50 -0.36
N GLY A 123 15.48 -15.74 0.95
CA GLY A 123 14.24 -15.51 1.70
C GLY A 123 14.00 -14.01 1.92
N VAL A 124 12.74 -13.58 1.77
CA VAL A 124 12.31 -12.21 2.10
C VAL A 124 11.28 -12.27 3.22
N VAL A 125 11.51 -11.49 4.28
CA VAL A 125 10.61 -11.37 5.43
C VAL A 125 10.25 -9.90 5.68
N LYS A 126 9.00 -9.65 6.09
CA LYS A 126 8.49 -8.33 6.43
C LYS A 126 8.52 -8.15 7.94
N SER A 127 9.01 -7.00 8.40
CA SER A 127 8.88 -6.52 9.78
C SER A 127 8.00 -5.26 9.79
N PRO A 128 7.12 -5.11 10.81
CA PRO A 128 6.38 -3.88 11.04
C PRO A 128 7.29 -2.72 11.46
#